data_AF-A0A914VI11-F1
#
_entry.id   AF-A0A914VI11-F1
#
_cell.length_a   1.000
_cell.length_b   1.000
_cell.length_c   1.000
_cell.angle_alpha   90.00
_cell.angle_beta   90.00
_cell.angle_gamma   90.00
#
_symmetry.space_group_name_H-M   'P 1'
#
loop_
_entity.id
_entity.type
_entity.pdbx_description
1 polymer ?
#
loop_
_entity_poly.entity_id
_entity_poly.type
_entity_poly.pdbx_seq_one_letter_code
_entity_poly.pdbx_strand_id
1 'polypeptide(L)'
;MKKLARRHVYWPKIDAAIERTVKECKQCATTAKNPKKTTLHSWPKPEAPWERVHADYAGPMNGRYYLIMVDAGTKWMEIAESTTMTADITIDNLNRIFSSYGFPKVL
;
A
#
# COMPACT_ATOMS: atom_id res chain seq x y z
N MET A 1 5.00 -10.64 31.26
CA MET A 1 5.62 -11.84 31.87
C MET A 1 6.71 -11.53 32.90
N LYS A 2 7.63 -10.59 32.66
CA LYS A 2 8.71 -10.25 33.63
C LYS A 2 8.24 -9.93 35.05
N LYS A 3 7.24 -9.04 35.20
CA LYS A 3 6.69 -8.66 36.52
C LYS A 3 6.06 -9.84 37.28
N LEU A 4 5.46 -10.80 36.56
CA LEU A 4 4.86 -11.99 37.17
C LEU A 4 5.96 -12.95 37.65
N ALA A 5 6.94 -13.25 36.81
CA ALA A 5 8.03 -14.17 37.16
C ALA A 5 8.83 -13.70 38.40
N ARG A 6 9.15 -12.39 38.47
CA ARG A 6 9.89 -11.80 39.60
C ARG A 6 9.16 -11.84 40.94
N ARG A 7 7.86 -12.16 40.96
CA ARG A 7 7.10 -12.36 42.23
C ARG A 7 7.31 -13.74 42.84
N HIS A 8 7.75 -14.72 42.05
CA HIS A 8 7.78 -16.12 42.47
C HIS A 8 9.19 -16.71 42.47
N VAL A 9 10.07 -16.26 41.57
CA VAL A 9 11.37 -16.88 41.34
C VAL A 9 12.44 -15.84 40.99
N TYR A 10 13.69 -16.17 41.29
CA TYR A 10 14.86 -15.37 40.97
C TYR A 10 16.05 -16.23 40.57
N TRP A 11 16.75 -15.81 39.51
CA TRP A 11 18.10 -16.27 39.17
C TRP A 11 18.78 -15.23 38.27
N PRO A 12 20.13 -15.26 38.14
CA PRO A 12 20.84 -14.34 37.27
C PRO A 12 20.34 -14.42 35.81
N LYS A 13 20.05 -13.26 35.20
CA LYS A 13 19.56 -13.14 33.81
C LYS A 13 18.15 -13.72 33.54
N ILE A 14 17.30 -13.86 34.56
CA ILE A 14 15.89 -14.28 34.41
C ILE A 14 15.13 -13.51 33.31
N ASP A 15 15.33 -12.19 33.19
CA ASP A 15 14.65 -11.40 32.16
C ASP A 15 15.05 -11.78 30.74
N ALA A 16 16.33 -12.10 30.51
CA ALA A 16 16.84 -12.51 29.21
C ALA A 16 16.29 -13.89 28.83
N ALA A 17 16.15 -14.80 29.80
CA ALA A 17 15.51 -16.09 29.59
C ALA A 17 14.03 -15.93 29.20
N ILE A 18 13.29 -15.07 29.90
CA ILE A 18 11.88 -14.77 29.58
C ILE A 18 11.76 -14.15 28.19
N GLU A 19 12.62 -13.21 27.82
CA GLU A 19 12.64 -12.62 26.48
C GLU A 19 12.88 -13.66 25.39
N ARG A 20 13.86 -14.55 25.59
CA ARG A 20 14.15 -15.63 24.66
C ARG A 20 12.94 -16.54 24.48
N THR A 21 12.33 -16.99 25.56
CA THR A 21 11.12 -17.84 25.52
C THR A 21 9.97 -17.16 24.77
N VAL A 22 9.74 -15.87 25.00
CA VAL A 22 8.69 -15.12 24.28
C VAL A 22 9.00 -15.00 22.80
N LYS A 23 10.26 -14.71 22.43
CA LYS A 23 10.69 -14.58 21.04
C LYS A 23 10.62 -15.91 20.27
N GLU A 24 10.90 -17.03 20.93
CA GLU A 24 10.85 -18.37 20.35
C GLU A 24 9.42 -18.93 20.25
N CYS A 25 8.45 -18.34 20.96
CA CYS A 25 7.06 -18.78 20.92
C CYS A 25 6.38 -18.42 19.59
N LYS A 26 6.15 -19.43 18.73
CA LYS A 26 5.52 -19.28 17.41
C LYS A 26 4.14 -18.62 17.47
N GLN A 27 3.30 -19.03 18.42
CA GLN A 27 1.94 -18.46 18.58
C GLN A 27 1.97 -17.00 19.03
N CYS A 28 2.93 -16.63 19.89
CA CYS A 28 3.11 -15.24 20.27
C CYS A 28 3.64 -14.41 19.09
N ALA A 29 4.53 -14.97 18.26
CA ALA A 29 5.07 -14.28 17.09
C ALA A 29 4.00 -14.01 16.01
N THR A 30 3.09 -14.96 15.75
CA THR A 30 2.01 -14.79 14.76
C THR A 30 0.96 -13.77 15.18
N THR A 31 0.77 -13.58 16.48
CA THR A 31 -0.20 -12.64 17.05
C THR A 31 0.44 -11.34 17.53
N ALA A 32 1.76 -11.22 17.44
CA ALA A 32 2.49 -10.04 17.84
C ALA A 32 2.05 -8.84 16.98
N LYS A 33 2.06 -7.65 17.59
CA LYS A 33 1.87 -6.42 16.83
C LYS A 33 2.97 -6.31 15.78
N ASN A 34 2.58 -5.88 14.58
CA ASN A 34 3.55 -5.58 13.53
C ASN A 34 4.61 -4.59 14.03
N PRO A 35 5.87 -4.76 13.59
CA PRO A 35 6.91 -3.80 13.92
C PRO A 35 6.52 -2.40 13.47
N LYS A 36 7.14 -1.37 14.07
CA LYS A 36 6.96 0.01 13.61
C LYS A 36 7.25 0.05 12.10
N LYS A 37 6.29 0.55 11.33
CA LYS A 37 6.45 0.72 9.88
C LYS A 37 7.74 1.52 9.62
N THR A 38 8.49 1.09 8.61
CA THR A 38 9.70 1.78 8.18
C THR A 38 9.41 3.22 7.74
N THR A 39 10.45 4.02 7.55
CA THR A 39 10.33 5.36 6.99
C THR A 39 9.70 5.31 5.61
N LEU A 40 8.67 6.12 5.39
CA LEU A 40 8.05 6.25 4.08
C LEU A 40 9.06 6.88 3.11
N HIS A 41 9.27 6.23 1.97
CA HIS A 41 10.06 6.79 0.88
C HIS A 41 9.10 7.43 -0.13
N SER A 42 9.31 8.72 -0.40
CA SER A 42 8.54 9.42 -1.41
C SER A 42 9.06 9.07 -2.80
N TRP A 43 8.15 8.99 -3.76
CA TRP A 43 8.51 8.87 -5.17
C TRP A 43 9.27 10.12 -5.64
N PRO A 44 10.21 9.99 -6.60
CA PRO A 44 10.82 11.14 -7.25
C PRO A 44 9.75 12.06 -7.83
N LYS A 45 9.96 13.37 -7.75
CA LYS A 45 9.04 14.34 -8.34
C LYS A 45 9.12 14.24 -9.88
N PRO A 46 7.99 14.17 -10.60
CA PRO A 46 8.02 14.22 -12.06
C PRO A 46 8.53 15.59 -12.54
N GLU A 47 9.26 15.59 -13.66
CA GLU A 47 9.84 16.78 -14.28
C GLU A 47 8.87 17.43 -15.29
N ALA A 48 7.98 16.64 -15.89
CA ALA A 48 6.99 17.11 -16.85
C ALA A 48 5.55 16.64 -16.49
N PRO A 49 4.51 17.38 -16.93
CA PRO A 49 3.13 16.89 -16.89
C PRO A 49 3.03 15.55 -17.63
N TRP A 50 2.18 14.65 -17.12
CA TRP A 50 1.93 13.34 -17.71
C TRP A 50 3.14 12.41 -17.81
N GLU A 51 4.26 12.73 -17.14
CA GLU A 51 5.41 11.83 -17.09
C GLU A 51 5.14 10.57 -16.27
N ARG A 52 4.47 10.73 -15.12
CA ARG A 52 3.99 9.63 -14.28
C ARG A 52 2.51 9.83 -13.98
N VAL A 53 1.71 8.85 -14.34
CA VAL A 53 0.28 8.81 -14.03
C VAL A 53 0.05 7.71 -12.99
N HIS A 54 -0.89 7.92 -12.08
CA HIS A 54 -1.40 6.88 -11.20
C HIS A 54 -2.81 6.53 -11.63
N ALA A 55 -3.09 5.26 -11.85
CA ALA A 55 -4.40 4.78 -12.26
C ALA A 55 -4.95 3.77 -11.26
N ASP A 56 -6.21 3.93 -10.87
CA ASP A 56 -6.94 2.94 -10.08
C ASP A 56 -8.43 3.00 -10.40
N TYR A 57 -9.14 1.92 -10.10
CA TYR A 57 -10.58 1.89 -10.23
C TYR A 57 -11.27 2.20 -8.90
N ALA A 58 -12.28 3.05 -8.94
CA ALA A 58 -13.25 3.21 -7.88
C ALA A 58 -14.55 2.47 -8.25
N GLY A 59 -15.13 1.76 -7.29
CA GLY A 59 -16.44 1.13 -7.45
C GLY A 59 -16.53 -0.29 -6.89
N PRO A 60 -17.65 -0.98 -7.15
CA PRO A 60 -18.80 -0.48 -7.90
C PRO A 60 -19.62 0.56 -7.11
N MET A 61 -20.01 1.66 -7.76
CA MET A 61 -21.00 2.62 -7.24
C MET A 61 -22.19 2.66 -8.21
N ASN A 62 -23.38 2.30 -7.73
CA ASN A 62 -24.59 2.18 -8.54
C ASN A 62 -24.40 1.30 -9.79
N GLY A 63 -23.63 0.20 -9.67
CA GLY A 63 -23.35 -0.72 -10.77
C GLY A 63 -22.36 -0.20 -11.82
N ARG A 64 -21.67 0.90 -11.53
CA ARG A 64 -20.63 1.50 -12.39
C ARG A 64 -19.26 1.43 -11.71
N TYR A 65 -18.22 1.30 -12.51
CA TYR A 65 -16.82 1.47 -12.13
C TYR A 65 -16.25 2.73 -12.77
N TYR A 66 -15.27 3.33 -12.12
CA TYR A 66 -14.64 4.56 -12.58
C TYR A 66 -13.13 4.37 -12.59
N LEU A 67 -12.51 4.32 -13.76
CA LEU A 67 -11.08 4.38 -13.91
C LEU A 67 -10.64 5.82 -13.65
N ILE A 68 -9.96 6.05 -12.53
CA ILE A 68 -9.45 7.35 -12.13
C ILE A 68 -7.96 7.37 -12.45
N MET A 69 -7.55 8.34 -13.27
CA MET A 69 -6.16 8.58 -13.63
C MET A 69 -5.75 9.95 -13.11
N VAL A 70 -4.64 10.01 -12.38
CA VAL A 70 -4.12 11.24 -11.78
C VAL A 70 -2.67 11.45 -12.21
N ASP A 71 -2.40 12.58 -12.86
CA ASP A 71 -1.03 12.98 -13.15
C ASP A 71 -0.29 13.30 -11.85
N ALA A 72 0.85 12.63 -11.62
CA ALA A 72 1.59 12.75 -10.38
C ALA A 72 2.23 14.13 -10.20
N GLY A 73 2.50 14.86 -11.29
CA GLY A 73 3.12 16.18 -11.30
C GLY A 73 2.13 17.31 -11.01
N THR A 74 1.14 17.46 -11.89
CA THR A 74 0.15 18.54 -11.88
C THR A 74 -1.06 18.27 -10.98
N LYS A 75 -1.29 17.01 -10.62
CA LYS A 75 -2.52 16.54 -9.94
C LYS A 75 -3.78 16.65 -10.81
N TRP A 76 -3.64 16.85 -12.11
CA TRP A 76 -4.76 16.78 -13.05
C TRP A 76 -5.37 15.37 -13.05
N MET A 77 -6.70 15.29 -13.20
CA MET A 77 -7.45 14.05 -13.10
C MET A 77 -8.28 13.81 -14.36
N GLU A 78 -8.25 12.58 -14.84
CA GLU A 78 -9.14 12.05 -15.88
C GLU A 78 -9.93 10.88 -15.31
N ILE A 79 -11.22 10.81 -15.66
CA ILE A 79 -12.11 9.75 -15.18
C ILE A 79 -12.81 9.13 -16.38
N ALA A 80 -12.74 7.80 -16.48
CA ALA A 80 -13.52 7.03 -17.43
C ALA A 80 -14.49 6.10 -16.69
N GLU A 81 -15.77 6.20 -17.02
CA GLU A 81 -16.79 5.33 -16.47
C GLU A 81 -16.92 4.03 -17.30
N SER A 82 -17.10 2.90 -16.63
CA SER A 82 -17.33 1.60 -17.25
C SER A 82 -18.32 0.75 -16.44
N THR A 83 -18.90 -0.26 -17.07
CA THR A 83 -19.73 -1.26 -16.39
C THR A 83 -18.92 -2.42 -15.82
N THR A 84 -17.70 -2.65 -16.32
CA THR A 84 -16.79 -3.70 -15.87
C THR A 84 -15.34 -3.21 -15.84
N MET A 85 -14.46 -3.99 -15.21
CA MET A 85 -13.04 -3.71 -14.97
C MET A 85 -12.13 -4.62 -15.80
N THR A 86 -12.57 -5.05 -16.98
CA THR A 86 -11.78 -5.96 -17.83
C THR A 86 -10.56 -5.25 -18.40
N ALA A 87 -9.53 -6.04 -18.75
CA ALA A 87 -8.32 -5.52 -19.37
C ALA A 87 -8.63 -4.77 -20.67
N ASP A 88 -9.49 -5.32 -21.53
CA ASP A 88 -9.84 -4.73 -22.83
C ASP A 88 -10.46 -3.33 -22.67
N ILE A 89 -11.46 -3.18 -21.78
CA ILE A 89 -12.09 -1.88 -21.51
C ILE A 89 -11.08 -0.90 -20.89
N THR A 90 -10.19 -1.40 -20.04
CA THR A 90 -9.14 -0.57 -19.43
C THR A 90 -8.19 -0.07 -20.51
N ILE A 91 -7.75 -0.92 -21.43
CA ILE A 91 -6.88 -0.55 -22.56
C ILE A 91 -7.55 0.50 -23.45
N ASP A 92 -8.83 0.31 -23.79
CA ASP A 92 -9.58 1.28 -24.60
C ASP A 92 -9.67 2.64 -23.91
N ASN A 93 -9.95 2.67 -22.61
CA ASN A 93 -9.99 3.90 -21.83
C ASN A 93 -8.62 4.57 -21.72
N LEU A 94 -7.55 3.79 -21.50
CA LEU A 94 -6.18 4.30 -21.46
C LEU A 94 -5.78 4.91 -22.81
N ASN A 95 -6.02 4.21 -23.92
CA ASN A 95 -5.73 4.72 -25.27
C ASN A 95 -6.49 6.01 -25.56
N ARG A 96 -7.78 6.08 -25.18
CA ARG A 96 -8.58 7.29 -25.34
C ARG A 96 -7.98 8.46 -24.56
N ILE A 97 -7.61 8.26 -23.30
CA ILE A 97 -7.05 9.32 -22.46
C ILE A 97 -5.65 9.73 -22.95
N PHE A 98 -4.76 8.78 -23.21
CA PHE A 98 -3.40 9.06 -23.69
C PHE A 98 -3.37 9.72 -25.08
N SER A 99 -4.40 9.54 -25.90
CA SER A 99 -4.50 10.28 -27.18
C SER A 99 -4.58 11.79 -27.01
N SER A 100 -5.04 12.28 -25.85
CA SER A 100 -5.18 13.72 -25.57
C SER A 100 -3.91 14.34 -24.98
N TYR A 101 -3.11 13.56 -24.25
CA TYR A 101 -1.99 14.08 -23.45
C TYR A 101 -0.63 13.48 -23.81
N GLY A 102 -0.60 12.42 -24.61
CA GLY A 102 0.56 11.58 -24.84
C GLY A 102 0.64 10.39 -23.87
N PHE A 103 1.52 9.45 -24.19
CA PHE A 103 1.79 8.29 -23.34
C PHE A 103 2.72 8.67 -22.18
N PRO A 104 2.41 8.25 -20.95
CA PRO A 104 3.30 8.49 -19.83
C PRO A 104 4.55 7.61 -19.90
N LYS A 105 5.63 8.04 -19.23
CA LYS A 105 6.81 7.19 -19.06
C LYS A 105 6.58 6.10 -18.02
N VAL A 106 5.70 6.37 -17.04
CA VAL A 106 5.33 5.46 -15.95
C VAL A 106 3.83 5.55 -15.69
N LEU A 107 3.16 4.40 -15.59
CA LEU A 107 1.76 4.24 -15.20
C LEU A 107 1.66 3.41 -13.92
#